data_AF-A0A1M6LS18-F1
#
_entry.id   AF-A0A1M6LS18-F1
#
_cell.length_a   1.000
_cell.length_b   1.000
_cell.length_c   1.000
_cell.angle_alpha   90.00
_cell.angle_beta   90.00
_cell.angle_gamma   90.00
#
_symmetry.space_group_name_H-M   'P 1'
#
loop_
_entity.id
_entity.type
_entity.pdbx_description
1 polymer ?
#
loop_
_entity_poly.entity_id
_entity_poly.type
_entity_poly.pdbx_seq_one_letter_code
_entity_poly.pdbx_strand_id
1 'polypeptide(L)'
;MGFNYSREKMIFDREWEKLHEQYKKAGMSEEAIQELYDFDWSWFRMRRNYENRVQAIPEENIDEQNAETRSNLFQRFTSLSTSFDEMELSGRYAWIDTISDDALSRKLRDLSDYELELLTLLALEGYTQREIARKMHCSQNAISKRLIKIKRILKEK
;
A
#
# COMPACT_ATOMS: atom_id res chain seq x y z
N MET A 1 0.18 -11.88 20.37
CA MET A 1 1.66 -11.91 20.39
C MET A 1 2.10 -13.30 19.96
N GLY A 2 2.98 -13.38 18.96
CA GLY A 2 3.38 -14.63 18.30
C GLY A 2 4.43 -15.46 19.05
N PHE A 3 4.61 -16.70 18.60
CA PHE A 3 5.61 -17.64 19.15
C PHE A 3 7.04 -17.12 18.94
N ASN A 4 7.77 -16.86 20.03
CA ASN A 4 9.17 -16.42 19.97
C ASN A 4 10.11 -17.63 19.98
N TYR A 5 10.50 -18.10 18.79
CA TYR A 5 11.32 -19.31 18.65
C TYR A 5 12.63 -19.26 19.43
N SER A 6 13.39 -18.17 19.35
CA SER A 6 14.70 -18.08 19.99
C SER A 6 14.59 -18.20 21.51
N ARG A 7 13.60 -17.53 22.11
CA ARG A 7 13.37 -17.58 23.55
C ARG A 7 12.86 -18.94 24.00
N GLU A 8 11.84 -19.48 23.32
CA GLU A 8 11.24 -20.78 23.66
C GLU A 8 12.23 -21.93 23.47
N LYS A 9 13.06 -21.90 22.42
CA LYS A 9 14.11 -22.90 22.20
C LYS A 9 15.17 -22.86 23.29
N MET A 10 15.60 -21.67 23.71
CA MET A 10 16.56 -21.53 24.82
C MET A 10 16.01 -22.09 26.14
N ILE A 11 14.71 -21.90 26.41
CA ILE A 11 14.05 -22.49 27.58
C ILE A 11 14.03 -24.01 27.47
N PHE A 12 13.58 -24.54 26.32
CA PHE A 12 13.53 -25.97 26.04
C PHE A 12 14.90 -26.64 26.21
N ASP A 13 15.97 -26.06 25.64
CA ASP A 13 17.32 -26.63 25.71
C ASP A 13 17.83 -26.70 27.16
N ARG A 14 17.59 -25.64 27.95
CA ARG A 14 17.97 -25.60 29.37
C ARG A 14 17.19 -26.60 30.23
N GLU A 15 15.91 -26.82 29.92
CA GLU A 15 15.09 -27.81 30.60
C GLU A 15 15.53 -29.23 30.23
N TRP A 16 15.84 -29.44 28.95
CA TRP A 16 16.26 -30.74 28.44
C TRP A 16 17.64 -31.17 28.97
N GLU A 17 18.59 -30.24 29.08
CA GLU A 17 19.90 -30.52 29.68
C GLU A 17 19.78 -31.06 31.11
N LYS A 18 18.88 -30.49 31.91
CA LYS A 18 18.60 -30.97 33.27
C LYS A 18 17.91 -32.34 33.29
N LEU A 19 17.03 -32.62 32.34
CA LEU A 19 16.35 -33.91 32.21
C LEU A 19 17.31 -35.01 31.76
N HIS A 20 18.18 -34.70 30.79
CA HIS A 20 19.25 -35.59 30.32
C HIS A 20 20.15 -36.04 31.48
N GLU A 21 20.62 -35.10 32.30
CA GLU A 21 21.41 -35.44 33.49
C GLU A 21 20.66 -36.34 34.49
N GLN A 22 19.35 -36.12 34.67
CA GLN A 22 18.52 -36.93 35.56
C GLN A 22 18.34 -38.35 35.03
N TYR A 23 18.04 -38.51 33.74
CA TYR A 23 17.90 -39.82 33.11
C TYR A 23 19.20 -40.60 33.11
N LYS A 24 20.33 -39.92 32.89
CA LYS A 24 21.66 -40.51 33.01
C LYS A 24 21.96 -40.96 34.43
N LYS A 25 21.63 -40.15 35.45
CA LYS A 25 21.75 -40.54 36.88
C LYS A 25 20.85 -41.71 37.25
N ALA A 26 19.69 -41.84 36.60
CA ALA A 26 18.76 -42.96 36.77
C ALA A 26 19.24 -44.24 36.05
N GLY A 27 20.34 -44.20 35.30
CA GLY A 27 20.91 -45.36 34.61
C GLY A 27 20.20 -45.72 33.32
N MET A 28 19.46 -44.80 32.69
CA MET A 28 18.85 -45.03 31.38
C MET A 28 19.91 -45.14 30.29
N SER A 29 19.64 -45.97 29.28
CA SER A 29 20.48 -46.04 28.08
C SER A 29 20.38 -44.76 27.26
N GLU A 30 21.47 -44.39 26.58
CA GLU A 30 21.50 -43.19 25.73
C GLU A 30 20.45 -43.26 24.60
N GLU A 31 20.18 -44.46 24.09
CA GLU A 31 19.14 -44.71 23.08
C GLU A 31 17.74 -44.33 23.60
N ALA A 32 17.39 -44.75 24.82
CA ALA A 32 16.10 -44.42 25.42
C ALA A 32 15.99 -42.91 25.73
N ILE A 33 17.09 -42.27 26.13
CA ILE A 33 17.13 -40.82 26.35
C ILE A 33 16.94 -40.07 25.03
N GLN A 34 17.53 -40.57 23.94
CA GLN A 34 17.38 -39.98 22.61
C GLN A 34 15.94 -40.11 22.08
N GLU A 35 15.29 -41.27 22.27
CA GLU A 35 13.88 -41.45 21.90
C GLU A 35 12.95 -40.47 22.63
N LEU A 36 13.21 -40.24 23.92
CA LEU A 36 12.46 -39.24 24.70
C LEU A 36 12.71 -37.82 24.19
N TYR A 37 13.95 -37.49 23.84
CA TYR A 37 14.26 -36.19 23.25
C TYR A 37 13.53 -35.97 21.93
N ASP A 38 13.53 -36.96 21.04
CA ASP A 38 12.89 -36.85 19.75
C ASP A 38 11.37 -36.70 19.87
N PHE A 39 10.77 -37.38 20.86
CA PHE A 39 9.37 -37.20 21.23
C PHE A 39 9.09 -35.76 21.71
N ASP A 40 9.82 -35.27 22.70
CA ASP A 40 9.61 -33.92 23.24
C ASP A 40 9.93 -32.82 22.21
N TRP A 41 10.90 -33.06 21.32
CA TRP A 41 11.20 -32.20 20.19
C TRP A 41 10.08 -32.19 19.15
N SER A 42 9.44 -33.33 18.89
CA SER A 42 8.26 -33.38 18.01
C SER A 42 7.10 -32.57 18.60
N TRP A 43 6.90 -32.66 19.91
CA TRP A 43 5.87 -31.90 20.63
C TRP A 43 6.14 -30.40 20.58
N PHE A 44 7.38 -29.98 20.84
CA PHE A 44 7.81 -28.58 20.73
C PHE A 44 7.51 -28.01 19.33
N ARG A 45 7.84 -28.76 18.27
CA ARG A 45 7.54 -28.37 16.87
C ARG A 45 6.03 -28.27 16.61
N MET A 46 5.25 -29.22 17.13
CA MET A 46 3.78 -29.21 16.97
C MET A 46 3.16 -28.01 17.66
N ARG A 47 3.56 -27.72 18.90
CA ARG A 47 3.13 -26.55 19.66
C ARG A 47 3.46 -25.25 18.94
N ARG A 48 4.69 -25.10 18.43
CA ARG A 48 5.08 -23.95 17.60
C ARG A 48 4.14 -23.77 16.41
N ASN A 49 3.88 -24.84 15.68
CA ASN A 49 3.00 -24.80 14.50
C ASN A 49 1.58 -24.41 14.89
N TYR A 50 1.06 -24.93 16.00
CA TYR A 50 -0.26 -24.60 16.51
C TYR A 50 -0.35 -23.13 16.91
N GLU A 51 0.58 -22.63 17.74
CA GLU A 51 0.57 -21.24 18.20
C GLU A 51 0.70 -20.25 17.04
N ASN A 52 1.48 -20.58 16.01
CA ASN A 52 1.57 -19.75 14.80
C ASN A 52 0.27 -19.74 13.99
N ARG A 53 -0.51 -20.83 13.99
CA ARG A 53 -1.77 -20.94 13.25
C ARG A 53 -2.96 -20.31 13.96
N VAL A 54 -2.93 -20.26 15.29
CA VAL A 54 -4.03 -19.73 16.12
C VAL A 54 -3.80 -18.26 16.50
N GLN A 55 -2.85 -17.58 15.85
CA GLN A 55 -2.70 -16.13 16.01
C GLN A 55 -3.99 -15.42 15.56
N ALA A 56 -4.43 -14.44 16.35
CA ALA A 56 -5.55 -13.59 15.97
C ALA A 56 -5.25 -12.88 14.65
N ILE A 57 -6.27 -12.77 13.80
CA ILE A 57 -6.20 -11.94 12.60
C ILE A 57 -5.96 -10.50 13.07
N PRO A 58 -4.97 -9.78 12.49
CA PRO A 58 -4.78 -8.36 12.78
C PRO A 58 -6.08 -7.58 12.53
N GLU A 59 -6.27 -6.46 13.23
CA GLU A 59 -7.41 -5.57 12.95
C GLU A 59 -7.39 -5.13 11.48
N GLU A 60 -8.57 -5.10 10.84
CA GLU A 60 -8.71 -4.73 9.42
C GLU A 60 -8.29 -3.28 9.15
N ASN A 61 -8.41 -2.41 10.16
CA ASN A 61 -8.04 -1.01 10.06
C ASN A 61 -6.57 -0.82 10.43
N ILE A 62 -5.71 -0.84 9.41
CA ILE A 62 -4.34 -0.34 9.55
C ILE A 62 -4.42 1.18 9.47
N ASP A 63 -4.26 1.86 10.60
CA ASP A 63 -4.06 3.31 10.60
C ASP A 63 -2.74 3.62 9.87
N GLU A 64 -2.82 4.02 8.60
CA GLU A 64 -1.64 4.30 7.76
C GLU A 64 -0.80 5.48 8.28
N GLN A 65 -1.42 6.39 9.06
CA GLN A 65 -0.78 7.56 9.63
C GLN A 65 -0.05 7.24 10.94
N ASN A 66 -0.45 6.17 11.63
CA ASN A 66 0.20 5.73 12.86
C ASN A 66 1.25 4.65 12.60
N ALA A 67 2.52 5.03 12.73
CA ALA A 67 3.67 4.17 12.49
C ALA A 67 3.72 2.92 13.41
N GLU A 68 3.06 2.97 14.57
CA GLU A 68 3.03 1.86 15.54
C GLU A 68 2.09 0.71 15.13
N THR A 69 1.00 1.02 14.41
CA THR A 69 0.04 0.04 13.87
C THR A 69 0.49 -0.52 12.52
N ARG A 70 1.38 0.19 11.84
CA ARG A 70 1.85 -0.17 10.50
C ARG A 70 2.78 -1.38 10.57
N SER A 71 2.47 -2.43 9.80
CA SER A 71 3.26 -3.67 9.85
C SER A 71 4.74 -3.42 9.55
N ASN A 72 5.63 -4.09 10.29
CA ASN A 72 7.08 -4.04 10.05
C ASN A 72 7.46 -4.42 8.60
N LEU A 73 6.62 -5.20 7.92
CA LEU A 73 6.80 -5.53 6.51
C LEU A 73 6.72 -4.26 5.64
N PHE A 74 5.70 -3.42 5.84
CA PHE A 74 5.54 -2.17 5.08
C PHE A 74 6.67 -1.18 5.35
N GLN A 75 7.19 -1.14 6.57
CA GLN A 75 8.34 -0.30 6.92
C GLN A 75 9.62 -0.73 6.19
N ARG A 76 9.85 -2.05 6.06
CA ARG A 76 11.07 -2.58 5.42
C ARG A 76 11.00 -2.60 3.90
N PHE A 77 9.81 -2.69 3.34
CA PHE A 77 9.56 -2.80 1.90
C PHE A 77 8.67 -1.66 1.41
N THR A 78 9.04 -0.43 1.72
CA THR A 78 8.32 0.77 1.25
C THR A 78 8.23 0.81 -0.27
N SER A 79 9.25 0.33 -1.00
CA SER A 79 9.23 0.23 -2.47
C SER A 79 8.20 -0.76 -3.02
N LEU A 80 7.71 -1.70 -2.21
CA LEU A 80 6.66 -2.67 -2.57
C LEU A 80 5.27 -2.21 -2.10
N SER A 81 5.19 -1.05 -1.45
CA SER A 81 3.95 -0.45 -0.99
C SER A 81 3.60 0.72 -1.90
N THR A 82 2.35 0.80 -2.35
CA THR A 82 1.82 1.96 -3.07
C THR A 82 0.61 2.46 -2.30
N SER A 83 0.67 3.69 -1.80
CA SER A 83 -0.51 4.37 -1.24
C SER A 83 -1.21 5.11 -2.38
N PHE A 84 -2.53 4.96 -2.47
CA PHE A 84 -3.36 5.81 -3.30
C PHE A 84 -3.79 6.99 -2.42
N ASP A 85 -3.20 8.16 -2.66
CA ASP A 85 -3.61 9.38 -1.96
C ASP A 85 -4.60 10.14 -2.86
N GLU A 86 -5.80 10.43 -2.35
CA GLU A 86 -6.75 11.29 -3.06
C GLU A 86 -6.16 12.68 -3.32
N MET A 87 -5.15 13.11 -2.55
CA MET A 87 -4.38 14.32 -2.84
C MET A 87 -3.51 14.23 -4.09
N GLU A 88 -3.21 13.05 -4.64
CA GLU A 88 -2.56 12.97 -5.96
C GLU A 88 -3.50 13.43 -7.09
N LEU A 89 -4.82 13.39 -6.86
CA LEU A 89 -5.79 14.01 -7.74
C LEU A 89 -5.79 15.54 -7.60
N SER A 90 -5.09 16.15 -6.62
CA SER A 90 -5.20 17.59 -6.28
C SER A 90 -4.50 18.56 -7.25
N GLY A 91 -4.29 18.18 -8.51
CA GLY A 91 -3.86 19.10 -9.54
C GLY A 91 -4.96 20.10 -9.92
N ARG A 92 -4.61 21.29 -10.43
CA ARG A 92 -5.60 22.27 -10.96
C ARG A 92 -6.53 21.68 -12.03
N TYR A 93 -6.10 20.59 -12.67
CA TYR A 93 -6.82 19.86 -13.70
C TYR A 93 -7.43 18.53 -13.21
N ALA A 94 -7.57 18.34 -11.89
CA ALA A 94 -8.19 17.18 -11.22
C ALA A 94 -9.55 16.79 -11.82
N TRP A 95 -10.30 17.79 -12.28
CA TRP A 95 -11.62 17.63 -12.84
C TRP A 95 -11.65 16.76 -14.11
N ILE A 96 -10.50 16.50 -14.74
CA ILE A 96 -10.41 15.55 -15.86
C ILE A 96 -10.68 14.12 -15.36
N ASP A 97 -10.22 13.79 -14.15
CA ASP A 97 -10.35 12.46 -13.56
C ASP A 97 -11.75 12.18 -13.01
N THR A 98 -12.58 13.21 -12.87
CA THR A 98 -13.99 13.07 -12.47
C THR A 98 -14.92 12.78 -13.66
N ILE A 99 -14.42 12.81 -14.89
CA ILE A 99 -15.20 12.54 -16.12
C ILE A 99 -15.36 11.04 -16.32
N SER A 100 -16.61 10.57 -16.39
CA SER A 100 -16.92 9.14 -16.58
C SER A 100 -16.60 8.58 -17.97
N ASP A 101 -16.47 9.44 -18.99
CA ASP A 101 -16.13 9.04 -20.35
C ASP A 101 -14.59 8.95 -20.50
N ASP A 102 -14.09 7.71 -20.46
CA ASP A 102 -12.68 7.36 -20.62
C ASP A 102 -12.06 7.83 -21.94
N ALA A 103 -12.85 7.88 -23.02
CA ALA A 103 -12.35 8.34 -24.32
C ALA A 103 -12.17 9.86 -24.31
N LEU A 104 -13.07 10.58 -23.62
CA LEU A 104 -12.99 12.02 -23.45
C LEU A 104 -11.85 12.41 -22.50
N SER A 105 -11.70 11.72 -21.37
CA SER A 105 -10.65 12.01 -20.38
C SER A 105 -9.24 11.84 -20.98
N ARG A 106 -9.02 10.81 -21.80
CA ARG A 106 -7.76 10.62 -22.55
C ARG A 106 -7.47 11.77 -23.52
N LYS A 107 -8.47 12.19 -24.31
CA LYS A 107 -8.33 13.32 -25.24
C LYS A 107 -8.04 14.64 -24.51
N LEU A 108 -8.58 14.81 -23.30
CA LEU A 108 -8.29 15.97 -22.47
C LEU A 108 -6.85 15.91 -21.91
N ARG A 109 -6.37 14.74 -21.50
CA ARG A 109 -4.97 14.56 -21.05
C ARG A 109 -3.94 14.83 -22.16
N ASP A 110 -4.31 14.64 -23.43
CA ASP A 110 -3.45 14.95 -24.58
C ASP A 110 -3.38 16.45 -24.93
N LEU A 111 -4.22 17.30 -24.32
CA LEU A 111 -4.18 18.75 -24.54
C LEU A 111 -2.99 19.39 -23.83
N SER A 112 -2.53 20.52 -24.35
CA SER A 112 -1.50 21.32 -23.67
C SER A 112 -2.06 21.99 -22.40
N ASP A 113 -1.19 22.26 -21.43
CA ASP A 113 -1.55 22.99 -20.18
C ASP A 113 -2.30 24.30 -20.46
N TYR A 114 -1.93 25.00 -21.54
CA TYR A 114 -2.62 26.23 -21.94
C TYR A 114 -4.07 25.98 -22.39
N GLU A 115 -4.30 24.90 -23.14
CA GLU A 115 -5.63 24.51 -23.63
C GLU A 115 -6.50 23.98 -22.47
N LEU A 116 -5.90 23.27 -21.51
CA LEU A 116 -6.57 22.83 -20.27
C LEU A 116 -6.94 23.99 -19.34
N GLU A 117 -6.04 24.95 -19.17
CA GLU A 117 -6.29 26.18 -18.42
C GLU A 117 -7.43 26.98 -19.05
N LEU A 118 -7.45 27.08 -20.39
CA LEU A 118 -8.52 27.75 -21.12
C LEU A 118 -9.89 27.08 -20.86
N LEU A 119 -9.95 25.75 -20.87
CA LEU A 119 -11.16 25.00 -20.57
C LEU A 119 -11.59 25.17 -19.11
N THR A 120 -10.64 25.14 -18.19
CA THR A 120 -10.86 25.34 -16.74
C THR A 120 -11.46 26.73 -16.48
N LEU A 121 -10.87 27.78 -17.06
CA LEU A 121 -11.35 29.16 -16.94
C LEU A 121 -12.76 29.35 -17.51
N LEU A 122 -13.06 28.70 -18.65
CA LEU A 122 -14.33 28.85 -19.35
C LEU A 122 -15.46 28.04 -18.69
N ALA A 123 -15.21 26.76 -18.39
CA ALA A 123 -16.25 25.80 -18.00
C ALA A 123 -16.43 25.68 -16.48
N LEU A 124 -15.34 25.81 -15.70
CA LEU A 124 -15.39 25.68 -14.24
C LEU A 124 -15.44 27.04 -13.54
N GLU A 125 -14.59 27.97 -13.95
CA GLU A 125 -14.53 29.31 -13.33
C GLU A 125 -15.54 30.31 -13.97
N GLY A 126 -16.19 29.95 -15.09
CA GLY A 126 -17.28 30.71 -15.70
C GLY A 126 -16.87 32.03 -16.37
N TYR A 127 -15.58 32.22 -16.68
CA TYR A 127 -15.11 33.44 -17.32
C TYR A 127 -15.60 33.58 -18.75
N THR A 128 -15.86 34.81 -19.17
CA THR A 128 -16.13 35.12 -20.58
C THR A 128 -14.84 35.10 -21.41
N GLN A 129 -14.95 34.84 -22.71
CA GLN A 129 -13.77 34.86 -23.61
C GLN A 129 -13.01 36.20 -23.59
N ARG A 130 -13.69 37.32 -23.31
CA ARG A 130 -13.05 38.64 -23.19
C ARG A 130 -12.21 38.75 -21.93
N GLU A 131 -12.68 38.20 -20.81
CA GLU A 131 -11.94 38.22 -19.54
C GLU A 131 -10.75 37.27 -19.59
N ILE A 132 -10.93 36.08 -20.19
CA ILE A 132 -9.81 35.15 -20.42
C ILE A 132 -8.75 35.78 -21.32
N ALA A 133 -9.17 36.46 -22.39
CA ALA A 133 -8.25 37.18 -23.29
C ALA A 133 -7.42 38.24 -22.53
N ARG A 134 -8.03 38.97 -21.60
CA ARG A 134 -7.33 39.92 -20.72
C ARG A 134 -6.35 39.21 -19.78
N LYS A 135 -6.79 38.12 -19.11
CA LYS A 135 -5.99 37.33 -18.16
C LYS A 135 -4.78 36.69 -18.84
N MET A 136 -4.94 36.25 -20.08
CA MET A 136 -3.88 35.59 -20.88
C MET A 136 -3.14 36.55 -21.82
N HIS A 137 -3.33 37.86 -21.68
CA HIS A 137 -2.68 38.91 -22.49
C HIS A 137 -2.74 38.66 -24.01
N CYS A 138 -3.90 38.21 -24.51
CA CYS A 138 -4.10 37.89 -25.92
C CYS A 138 -5.41 38.50 -26.45
N SER A 139 -5.63 38.41 -27.77
CA SER A 139 -6.88 38.90 -28.36
C SER A 139 -8.02 37.89 -28.17
N GLN A 140 -9.25 38.38 -28.03
CA GLN A 140 -10.43 37.51 -27.94
C GLN A 140 -10.57 36.60 -29.18
N ASN A 141 -10.13 37.07 -30.36
CA ASN A 141 -10.12 36.27 -31.58
C ASN A 141 -9.13 35.08 -31.48
N ALA A 142 -7.98 35.26 -30.82
CA ALA A 142 -7.04 34.16 -30.59
C ALA A 142 -7.65 33.08 -29.68
N ILE A 143 -8.36 33.48 -28.63
CA ILE A 143 -9.11 32.56 -27.75
C ILE A 143 -10.19 31.81 -28.53
N SER A 144 -10.99 32.51 -29.34
CA SER A 144 -12.04 31.89 -30.16
C SER A 144 -11.47 30.84 -31.13
N LYS A 145 -10.39 31.16 -31.85
CA LYS A 145 -9.71 30.21 -32.76
C LYS A 145 -9.20 28.98 -32.02
N ARG A 146 -8.65 29.15 -30.81
CA ARG A 146 -8.19 28.03 -29.98
C ARG A 146 -9.33 27.15 -29.49
N LEU A 147 -10.44 27.74 -29.03
CA LEU A 147 -11.64 26.98 -28.64
C LEU A 147 -12.21 26.16 -29.81
N ILE A 148 -12.21 26.72 -31.02
CA ILE A 148 -12.65 25.98 -32.22
C ILE A 148 -11.74 24.78 -32.49
N LYS A 149 -10.41 24.94 -32.33
CA LYS A 149 -9.43 23.85 -32.50
C LYS A 149 -9.66 22.75 -31.45
N ILE A 150 -9.77 23.12 -30.17
CA ILE A 150 -10.05 22.16 -29.07
C ILE A 150 -11.36 21.41 -29.34
N LYS A 151 -12.42 22.13 -29.72
CA LYS A 151 -13.72 21.52 -30.07
C LYS A 151 -13.60 20.51 -31.21
N ARG A 152 -12.71 20.73 -32.18
CA ARG A 152 -12.47 19.77 -33.27
C ARG A 152 -11.80 18.50 -32.75
N ILE A 153 -10.75 18.64 -31.94
CA ILE A 153 -10.03 17.51 -31.32
C ILE A 153 -10.97 16.64 -30.48
N LEU A 154 -11.84 17.28 -29.68
CA LEU A 154 -12.78 16.56 -28.82
C LEU A 154 -13.92 15.88 -29.60
N LYS A 155 -14.22 16.36 -30.83
CA LYS A 155 -15.31 15.82 -31.67
C LYS A 155 -14.85 14.77 -32.67
N GLU A 156 -13.57 14.79 -33.06
CA GLU A 156 -12.97 13.72 -33.86
C GLU A 156 -13.09 12.42 -33.06
N LYS A 157 -13.73 11.41 -33.65
CA LYS A 157 -14.03 10.12 -33.01
C LYS A 157 -12.76 9.31 -32.84
#